data_AF-A0A5C6T2E7-F1
#
_entry.id   AF-A0A5C6T2E7-F1
#
_cell.length_a   1.000
_cell.length_b   1.000
_cell.length_c   1.000
_cell.angle_alpha   90.00
_cell.angle_beta   90.00
_cell.angle_gamma   90.00
#
_symmetry.space_group_name_H-M   'P 1'
#
loop_
_entity.id
_entity.type
_entity.pdbx_description
1 polymer ?
#
loop_
_entity_poly.entity_id
_entity_poly.type
_entity_poly.pdbx_seq_one_letter_code
_entity_poly.pdbx_strand_id
1 'polypeptide(L)'
;MTDQALLASTPLGRFLMGRAWTSWMSHRTHTELGGDLTALESMMGYPESLVNIIADVAELVDDNIYLELENRADLNNGQFVSSFTQASPLAYGNASDELEGSLKRWAVPLVPQGLSPVAGMVLRSAWETFRLAAYLYLWRCFGFHANHLEPFRADRSTLARAHVTAIISNCEAILRLGSIPRVSIGNALLWPLAVAGCECGPGSDHDGQTILDMLQSLERLYSMEHPKYVRQALQKLWAAKGTWLNYQQTSADSARPPASLNQIVTEMKLVIPLL
;
A
#
# COMPACT_ATOMS: atom_id res chain seq x y z
N MET A 1 19.40 24.06 -1.67
CA MET A 1 18.88 22.94 -0.86
C MET A 1 17.58 23.41 -0.24
N THR A 2 16.45 22.80 -0.60
CA THR A 2 15.13 23.12 -0.02
C THR A 2 15.01 22.47 1.36
N ASP A 3 14.49 23.18 2.35
CA ASP A 3 14.38 22.76 3.76
C ASP A 3 13.70 21.39 3.96
N GLN A 4 12.89 20.93 3.00
CA GLN A 4 12.25 19.60 3.01
C GLN A 4 13.25 18.44 2.84
N ALA A 5 14.29 18.60 2.01
CA ALA A 5 15.30 17.56 1.79
C ALA A 5 16.20 17.38 3.02
N LEU A 6 16.45 18.48 3.74
CA LEU A 6 17.25 18.49 4.96
C LEU A 6 16.47 17.94 6.17
N LEU A 7 15.16 18.15 6.20
CA LEU A 7 14.29 17.50 7.18
C LEU A 7 14.24 15.99 6.93
N ALA A 8 13.95 15.55 5.70
CA ALA A 8 13.83 14.13 5.35
C ALA A 8 15.11 13.28 5.59
N SER A 9 16.30 13.89 5.60
CA SER A 9 17.57 13.21 5.85
C SER A 9 17.90 13.01 7.33
N THR A 10 17.15 13.64 8.25
CA THR A 10 17.36 13.48 9.69
C THR A 10 16.41 12.44 10.27
N PRO A 11 16.81 11.66 11.29
CA PRO A 11 15.90 10.78 12.03
C PRO A 11 14.66 11.52 12.56
N LEU A 12 14.83 12.80 12.90
CA LEU A 12 13.76 13.69 13.34
C LEU A 12 12.81 14.07 12.20
N GLY A 13 13.28 14.32 10.98
CA GLY A 13 12.37 14.56 9.86
C GLY A 13 11.78 13.29 9.24
N ARG A 14 12.44 12.13 9.38
CA ARG A 14 11.80 10.81 9.19
C ARG A 14 10.65 10.60 10.18
N PHE A 15 10.82 11.01 11.44
CA PHE A 15 9.78 10.98 12.47
C PHE A 15 8.64 11.99 12.21
N LEU A 16 8.97 13.21 11.74
CA LEU A 16 7.98 14.25 11.42
C LEU A 16 7.21 13.99 10.11
N MET A 17 7.74 13.19 9.18
CA MET A 17 6.99 12.71 8.01
C MET A 17 5.98 11.60 8.34
N GLY A 18 5.95 11.13 9.60
CA GLY A 18 4.76 10.65 10.30
C GLY A 18 3.75 9.83 9.49
N ARG A 19 4.20 8.78 8.80
CA ARG A 19 3.26 7.78 8.25
C ARG A 19 2.76 6.91 9.40
N ALA A 20 1.46 6.59 9.42
CA ALA A 20 0.86 5.89 10.57
C ALA A 20 1.56 4.56 10.90
N TRP A 21 2.08 3.86 9.90
CA TRP A 21 2.74 2.57 10.08
C TRP A 21 4.06 2.66 10.85
N THR A 22 4.85 3.72 10.63
CA THR A 22 6.13 3.93 11.33
C THR A 22 5.92 4.59 12.70
N SER A 23 4.84 5.37 12.88
CA SER A 23 4.53 6.03 14.17
C SER A 23 3.82 5.13 15.18
N TRP A 24 3.08 4.10 14.72
CA TRP A 24 2.45 3.12 15.62
C TRP A 24 3.47 2.21 16.34
N MET A 25 4.74 2.23 15.93
CA MET A 25 5.78 1.30 16.35
C MET A 25 6.84 1.89 17.29
N SER A 26 6.47 2.86 18.14
CA SER A 26 7.40 3.44 19.14
C SER A 26 8.11 2.38 20.01
N HIS A 27 7.54 1.18 20.15
CA HIS A 27 8.22 0.03 20.76
C HIS A 27 8.09 -1.22 19.89
N ARG A 28 9.08 -1.50 19.03
CA ARG A 28 9.25 -2.82 18.40
C ARG A 28 9.56 -3.83 19.50
N THR A 29 8.54 -4.38 20.15
CA THR A 29 8.72 -5.58 20.97
C THR A 29 8.91 -6.76 20.03
N HIS A 30 10.04 -7.46 20.15
CA HIS A 30 10.20 -8.77 19.52
C HIS A 30 9.18 -9.72 20.16
N THR A 31 7.97 -9.77 19.61
CA THR A 31 6.94 -10.73 19.99
C THR A 31 7.32 -12.07 19.37
N GLU A 32 7.52 -13.08 20.22
CA GLU A 32 7.80 -14.44 19.78
C GLU A 32 6.67 -14.93 18.85
N LEU A 33 7.06 -15.56 17.73
CA LEU A 33 6.17 -16.24 16.79
C LEU A 33 5.43 -17.39 17.51
N GLY A 34 4.31 -17.08 18.18
CA GLY A 34 3.52 -18.08 18.91
C GLY A 34 2.64 -17.57 20.06
N GLY A 35 2.67 -16.28 20.41
CA GLY A 35 1.83 -15.73 21.48
C GLY A 35 0.35 -15.52 21.10
N ASP A 36 -0.52 -15.52 22.10
CA ASP A 36 -1.90 -15.03 21.99
C ASP A 36 -1.92 -13.59 21.45
N LEU A 37 -2.97 -13.24 20.69
CA LEU A 37 -3.07 -11.88 20.15
C LEU A 37 -3.07 -10.84 21.26
N THR A 38 -2.31 -9.76 21.07
CA THR A 38 -2.33 -8.60 21.97
C THR A 38 -3.69 -7.90 21.91
N ALA A 39 -4.03 -7.17 22.98
CA ALA A 39 -5.27 -6.39 23.04
C ALA A 39 -5.36 -5.36 21.88
N LEU A 40 -4.21 -4.89 21.38
CA LEU A 40 -4.13 -4.02 20.22
C LEU A 40 -4.55 -4.73 18.93
N GLU A 41 -4.10 -5.97 18.71
CA GLU A 41 -4.47 -6.77 17.53
C GLU A 41 -5.97 -7.09 17.50
N SER A 42 -6.54 -7.37 18.67
CA SER A 42 -7.99 -7.60 18.83
C SER A 42 -8.82 -6.33 18.60
N MET A 43 -8.30 -5.17 19.02
CA MET A 43 -9.01 -3.89 18.92
C MET A 43 -8.87 -3.23 17.55
N MET A 44 -7.69 -3.34 16.94
CA MET A 44 -7.35 -2.65 15.68
C MET A 44 -7.52 -3.54 14.45
N GLY A 45 -7.61 -4.86 14.63
CA GLY A 45 -7.80 -5.82 13.54
C GLY A 45 -6.54 -6.14 12.72
N TYR A 46 -5.36 -5.64 13.13
CA TYR A 46 -4.07 -5.94 12.48
C TYR A 46 -3.28 -6.95 13.32
N PRO A 47 -2.58 -7.94 12.71
CA PRO A 47 -1.66 -8.78 13.45
C PRO A 47 -0.29 -8.07 13.53
N GLU A 48 0.21 -7.82 14.73
CA GLU A 48 1.46 -7.12 15.05
C GLU A 48 2.65 -7.72 14.27
N SER A 49 2.72 -9.04 14.21
CA SER A 49 3.74 -9.76 13.43
C SER A 49 3.76 -9.39 11.95
N LEU A 50 2.59 -9.12 11.34
CA LEU A 50 2.49 -8.69 9.94
C LEU A 50 2.73 -7.19 9.80
N VAL A 51 2.29 -6.38 10.77
CA VAL A 51 2.58 -4.95 10.77
C VAL A 51 4.09 -4.71 10.81
N ASN A 52 4.85 -5.52 11.56
CA ASN A 52 6.31 -5.42 11.62
C ASN A 52 6.93 -5.62 10.23
N ILE A 53 6.52 -6.68 9.52
CA ILE A 53 6.99 -6.95 8.15
C ILE A 53 6.62 -5.80 7.21
N ILE A 54 5.42 -5.22 7.36
CA ILE A 54 4.96 -4.11 6.52
C ILE A 54 5.69 -2.81 6.84
N ALA A 55 6.05 -2.59 8.10
CA ALA A 55 6.90 -1.47 8.48
C ALA A 55 8.29 -1.62 7.86
N ASP A 56 8.89 -2.81 7.88
CA ASP A 56 10.17 -3.07 7.21
C ASP A 56 10.06 -2.91 5.68
N VAL A 57 8.94 -3.32 5.07
CA VAL A 57 8.64 -3.04 3.65
C VAL A 57 8.53 -1.54 3.38
N ALA A 58 7.84 -0.79 4.23
CA ALA A 58 7.69 0.65 4.09
C ALA A 58 9.03 1.38 4.25
N GLU A 59 9.86 0.95 5.20
CA GLU A 59 11.21 1.46 5.42
C GLU A 59 12.09 1.24 4.18
N LEU A 60 12.08 0.03 3.61
CA LEU A 60 12.81 -0.27 2.37
C LEU A 60 12.34 0.59 1.20
N VAL A 61 11.02 0.81 1.08
CA VAL A 61 10.43 1.69 0.05
C VAL A 61 10.88 3.13 0.24
N ASP A 62 10.88 3.64 1.47
CA ASP A 62 11.28 5.02 1.77
C ASP A 62 12.78 5.25 1.56
N ASP A 63 13.64 4.30 1.95
CA ASP A 63 15.07 4.37 1.66
C ASP A 63 15.34 4.37 0.14
N ASN A 64 14.56 3.60 -0.62
CA ASN A 64 14.64 3.60 -2.07
C ASN A 64 14.23 4.94 -2.70
N ILE A 65 13.15 5.56 -2.20
CA ILE A 65 12.74 6.92 -2.60
C ILE A 65 13.86 7.93 -2.30
N TYR A 66 14.50 7.83 -1.13
CA TYR A 66 15.56 8.73 -0.72
C TYR A 66 16.79 8.63 -1.63
N LEU A 67 17.27 7.42 -1.90
CA LEU A 67 18.41 7.18 -2.79
C LEU A 67 18.17 7.76 -4.19
N GLU A 68 16.94 7.65 -4.71
CA GLU A 68 16.62 8.23 -6.00
C GLU A 68 16.63 9.77 -5.97
N LEU A 69 16.11 10.39 -4.91
CA LEU A 69 16.14 11.84 -4.75
C LEU A 69 17.57 12.38 -4.64
N GLU A 70 18.45 11.67 -3.91
CA GLU A 70 19.87 11.99 -3.79
C GLU A 70 20.58 11.90 -5.16
N ASN A 71 20.39 10.80 -5.89
CA ASN A 71 20.94 10.64 -7.24
C ASN A 71 20.45 11.72 -8.22
N ARG A 72 19.19 12.16 -8.11
CA ARG A 72 18.65 13.27 -8.92
C ARG A 72 19.23 14.63 -8.56
N ALA A 73 19.54 14.85 -7.27
CA ALA A 73 20.17 16.10 -6.83
C ALA A 73 21.60 16.24 -7.39
N ASP A 74 22.33 15.13 -7.49
CA ASP A 74 23.69 15.10 -8.07
C ASP A 74 23.69 15.26 -9.60
N LEU A 75 22.62 14.85 -10.28
CA LEU A 75 22.44 14.95 -11.74
C LEU A 75 21.91 16.30 -12.24
N ASN A 76 21.68 17.28 -11.34
CA ASN A 76 21.24 18.64 -11.72
C ASN A 76 22.29 19.48 -12.49
N ASN A 77 23.38 18.88 -12.98
CA ASN A 77 24.24 19.43 -14.03
C ASN A 77 23.80 19.09 -15.47
N GLY A 78 22.59 18.56 -15.66
CA GLY A 78 21.86 18.71 -16.92
C GLY A 78 21.46 17.40 -17.59
N GLN A 79 20.39 16.78 -17.11
CA GLN A 79 19.30 16.20 -17.92
C GLN A 79 18.31 15.54 -16.97
N PHE A 80 17.10 16.10 -16.88
CA PHE A 80 15.98 15.51 -16.14
C PHE A 80 15.52 14.23 -16.86
N VAL A 81 15.99 13.06 -16.41
CA VAL A 81 15.40 11.78 -16.79
C VAL A 81 14.52 11.32 -15.63
N SER A 82 13.20 11.42 -15.84
CA SER A 82 12.18 10.90 -14.94
C SER A 82 12.14 9.37 -15.08
N SER A 83 13.00 8.69 -14.33
CA SER A 83 13.00 7.22 -14.24
C SER A 83 12.99 6.82 -12.76
N PHE A 84 11.79 6.76 -12.18
CA PHE A 84 11.50 6.09 -10.89
C PHE A 84 11.67 4.56 -11.01
N THR A 85 12.78 4.11 -11.60
CA THR A 85 12.95 2.73 -12.06
C THR A 85 14.34 2.15 -11.77
N GLN A 86 15.29 2.92 -11.23
CA GLN A 86 16.63 2.41 -10.95
C GLN A 86 17.08 2.70 -9.52
N ALA A 87 16.44 2.01 -8.57
CA ALA A 87 17.10 1.63 -7.33
C ALA A 87 18.45 0.96 -7.65
N SER A 88 19.47 1.08 -6.80
CA SER A 88 20.67 0.24 -6.91
C SER A 88 20.23 -1.24 -6.94
N PRO A 89 20.31 -1.95 -8.10
CA PRO A 89 19.51 -3.15 -8.32
C PRO A 89 19.82 -4.30 -7.37
N LEU A 90 21.04 -4.31 -6.83
CA LEU A 90 21.55 -5.41 -6.02
C LEU A 90 21.15 -5.29 -4.54
N ALA A 91 21.25 -4.10 -3.96
CA ALA A 91 20.92 -3.88 -2.54
C ALA A 91 19.41 -3.95 -2.31
N TYR A 92 18.62 -3.30 -3.17
CA TYR A 92 17.16 -3.40 -3.13
C TYR A 92 16.70 -4.83 -3.44
N GLY A 93 17.32 -5.49 -4.42
CA GLY A 93 16.98 -6.86 -4.80
C GLY A 93 17.08 -7.85 -3.62
N ASN A 94 18.21 -7.85 -2.92
CA ASN A 94 18.42 -8.76 -1.80
C ASN A 94 17.45 -8.49 -0.63
N ALA A 95 17.27 -7.22 -0.23
CA ALA A 95 16.35 -6.86 0.84
C ALA A 95 14.87 -7.14 0.48
N SER A 96 14.50 -6.90 -0.79
CA SER A 96 13.17 -7.20 -1.32
C SER A 96 12.90 -8.71 -1.31
N ASP A 97 13.86 -9.53 -1.74
CA ASP A 97 13.74 -11.00 -1.72
C ASP A 97 13.64 -11.55 -0.29
N GLU A 98 14.37 -10.98 0.67
CA GLU A 98 14.26 -11.35 2.09
C GLU A 98 12.88 -11.03 2.67
N LEU A 99 12.36 -9.83 2.40
CA LEU A 99 11.01 -9.42 2.85
C LEU A 99 9.92 -10.24 2.16
N GLU A 100 10.08 -10.56 0.88
CA GLU A 100 9.18 -11.49 0.18
C GLU A 100 9.21 -12.88 0.84
N GLY A 101 10.40 -13.37 1.20
CA GLY A 101 10.56 -14.60 1.96
C GLY A 101 9.90 -14.55 3.34
N SER A 102 9.93 -13.40 4.01
CA SER A 102 9.25 -13.18 5.29
C SER A 102 7.73 -13.17 5.14
N LEU A 103 7.19 -12.46 4.16
CA LEU A 103 5.76 -12.49 3.82
C LEU A 103 5.28 -13.90 3.44
N LYS A 104 6.16 -14.70 2.81
CA LYS A 104 5.84 -16.08 2.40
C LYS A 104 5.82 -17.05 3.58
N ARG A 105 6.73 -16.87 4.53
CA ARG A 105 6.85 -17.69 5.74
C ARG A 105 5.93 -17.24 6.87
N TRP A 106 5.38 -16.03 6.78
CA TRP A 106 4.43 -15.53 7.77
C TRP A 106 3.24 -16.49 7.89
N ALA A 107 2.99 -16.92 9.12
CA ALA A 107 1.89 -17.81 9.44
C ALA A 107 0.78 -17.00 10.12
N VAL A 108 -0.46 -17.29 9.72
CA VAL A 108 -1.65 -16.66 10.31
C VAL A 108 -1.68 -16.97 11.82
N PRO A 109 -1.73 -15.94 12.69
CA PRO A 109 -1.82 -16.14 14.14
C PRO A 109 -3.09 -16.88 14.56
N LEU A 110 -3.07 -17.43 15.78
CA LEU A 110 -4.26 -18.00 16.38
C LEU A 110 -5.29 -16.89 16.66
N VAL A 111 -6.57 -17.21 16.40
CA VAL A 111 -7.68 -16.29 16.67
C VAL A 111 -7.98 -16.31 18.17
N PRO A 112 -8.33 -15.17 18.81
CA PRO A 112 -8.55 -15.11 20.25
C PRO A 112 -9.69 -16.03 20.68
N GLN A 113 -9.52 -16.65 21.84
CA GLN A 113 -10.57 -17.41 22.48
C GLN A 113 -11.75 -16.48 22.81
N GLY A 114 -12.95 -16.85 22.37
CA GLY A 114 -14.17 -16.06 22.62
C GLY A 114 -14.69 -15.23 21.43
N LEU A 115 -13.98 -15.20 20.30
CA LEU A 115 -14.59 -14.76 19.03
C LEU A 115 -15.51 -15.84 18.47
N SER A 116 -16.60 -15.42 17.82
CA SER A 116 -17.44 -16.35 17.08
C SER A 116 -16.65 -16.96 15.91
N PRO A 117 -16.99 -18.18 15.45
CA PRO A 117 -16.33 -18.79 14.29
C PRO A 117 -16.33 -17.88 13.06
N VAL A 118 -17.43 -17.15 12.84
CA VAL A 118 -17.57 -16.17 11.76
C VAL A 118 -16.58 -15.02 11.94
N ALA A 119 -16.55 -14.40 13.13
CA ALA A 119 -15.62 -13.30 13.42
C ALA A 119 -14.15 -13.72 13.25
N GLY A 120 -13.81 -14.93 13.70
CA GLY A 120 -12.48 -15.50 13.51
C GLY A 120 -12.11 -15.72 12.05
N MET A 121 -13.06 -16.20 11.24
CA MET A 121 -12.85 -16.38 9.81
C MET A 121 -12.65 -15.04 9.09
N VAL A 122 -13.46 -14.03 9.40
CA VAL A 122 -13.32 -12.68 8.83
C VAL A 122 -11.98 -12.06 9.19
N LEU A 123 -11.55 -12.21 10.44
CA LEU A 123 -10.26 -11.68 10.91
C LEU A 123 -9.08 -12.30 10.15
N ARG A 124 -9.07 -13.63 9.99
CA ARG A 124 -8.03 -14.32 9.19
C ARG A 124 -8.03 -13.86 7.73
N SER A 125 -9.22 -13.72 7.13
CA SER A 125 -9.35 -13.23 5.75
C SER A 125 -8.84 -11.80 5.61
N ALA A 126 -9.10 -10.93 6.59
CA ALA A 126 -8.58 -9.56 6.59
C ALA A 126 -7.05 -9.54 6.68
N TRP A 127 -6.46 -10.37 7.53
CA TRP A 127 -5.01 -10.47 7.66
C TRP A 127 -4.33 -11.01 6.40
N GLU A 128 -4.89 -12.04 5.79
CA GLU A 128 -4.38 -12.57 4.54
C GLU A 128 -4.47 -11.52 3.42
N THR A 129 -5.57 -10.77 3.37
CA THR A 129 -5.74 -9.64 2.44
C THR A 129 -4.66 -8.57 2.66
N PHE A 130 -4.31 -8.30 3.92
CA PHE A 130 -3.25 -7.38 4.29
C PHE A 130 -1.88 -7.86 3.80
N ARG A 131 -1.58 -9.15 3.97
CA ARG A 131 -0.35 -9.79 3.49
C ARG A 131 -0.23 -9.73 1.98
N LEU A 132 -1.32 -9.98 1.25
CA LEU A 132 -1.35 -9.88 -0.21
C LEU A 132 -1.09 -8.45 -0.70
N ALA A 133 -1.64 -7.45 -0.02
CA ALA A 133 -1.38 -6.04 -0.32
C ALA A 133 0.08 -5.67 -0.05
N ALA A 134 0.71 -6.23 0.99
CA ALA A 134 2.14 -6.03 1.26
C ALA A 134 3.03 -6.49 0.10
N TYR A 135 2.74 -7.64 -0.53
CA TYR A 135 3.46 -8.06 -1.73
C TYR A 135 3.34 -7.05 -2.88
N LEU A 136 2.13 -6.57 -3.17
CA LEU A 136 1.91 -5.59 -4.23
C LEU A 136 2.68 -4.29 -3.95
N TYR A 137 2.62 -3.82 -2.71
CA TYR A 137 3.31 -2.61 -2.27
C TYR A 137 4.83 -2.75 -2.39
N LEU A 138 5.38 -3.89 -1.96
CA LEU A 138 6.79 -4.23 -2.10
C LEU A 138 7.23 -4.31 -3.57
N TRP A 139 6.50 -5.07 -4.39
CA TRP A 139 6.83 -5.25 -5.81
C TRP A 139 6.73 -3.97 -6.64
N ARG A 140 6.00 -2.96 -6.16
CA ARG A 140 5.98 -1.62 -6.75
C ARG A 140 7.26 -0.81 -6.51
N CYS A 141 8.17 -1.28 -5.67
CA CYS A 141 9.48 -0.69 -5.34
C CYS A 141 9.46 0.68 -4.65
N PHE A 142 8.47 1.50 -4.96
CA PHE A 142 8.25 2.85 -4.44
C PHE A 142 6.86 2.97 -3.77
N GLY A 143 6.15 1.86 -3.57
CA GLY A 143 4.83 1.84 -2.95
C GLY A 143 3.85 2.82 -3.62
N PHE A 144 3.22 3.71 -2.84
CA PHE A 144 2.31 4.73 -3.36
C PHE A 144 2.99 5.85 -4.16
N HIS A 145 4.32 5.96 -4.12
CA HIS A 145 5.09 6.87 -4.96
C HIS A 145 5.41 6.28 -6.34
N ALA A 146 5.19 4.98 -6.53
CA ALA A 146 5.42 4.33 -7.81
C ALA A 146 4.59 4.96 -8.92
N ASN A 147 5.13 4.95 -10.13
CA ASN A 147 4.38 5.32 -11.32
C ASN A 147 3.42 4.17 -11.68
N HIS A 148 2.13 4.34 -11.38
CA HIS A 148 1.12 3.30 -11.60
C HIS A 148 0.65 3.20 -13.05
N LEU A 149 1.26 3.98 -13.97
CA LEU A 149 1.17 3.77 -15.42
C LEU A 149 2.12 2.68 -15.91
N GLU A 150 3.15 2.35 -15.12
CA GLU A 150 4.08 1.30 -15.48
C GLU A 150 3.53 -0.06 -15.05
N PRO A 151 3.68 -1.11 -15.88
CA PRO A 151 3.32 -2.45 -15.46
C PRO A 151 4.28 -2.96 -14.39
N PHE A 152 3.85 -3.95 -13.61
CA PHE A 152 4.77 -4.74 -12.80
C PHE A 152 5.83 -5.41 -13.69
N ARG A 153 6.97 -5.75 -13.07
CA ARG A 153 7.98 -6.59 -13.73
C ARG A 153 7.36 -7.88 -14.25
N ALA A 154 7.84 -8.36 -15.40
CA ALA A 154 7.23 -9.49 -16.11
C ALA A 154 7.11 -10.75 -15.23
N ASP A 155 8.13 -11.04 -14.43
CA ASP A 155 8.20 -12.16 -13.48
C ASP A 155 7.18 -12.09 -12.33
N ARG A 156 6.66 -10.88 -12.04
CA ARG A 156 5.68 -10.64 -10.95
C ARG A 156 4.29 -10.32 -11.44
N SER A 157 4.13 -9.94 -12.72
CA SER A 157 2.87 -9.49 -13.31
C SER A 157 1.69 -10.45 -13.09
N THR A 158 1.89 -11.75 -13.31
CA THR A 158 0.84 -12.77 -13.14
C THR A 158 0.44 -12.93 -11.67
N LEU A 159 1.41 -12.94 -10.75
CA LEU A 159 1.14 -13.03 -9.31
C LEU A 159 0.46 -11.77 -8.79
N ALA A 160 0.89 -10.60 -9.25
CA ALA A 160 0.28 -9.32 -8.88
C ALA A 160 -1.21 -9.29 -9.25
N ARG A 161 -1.57 -9.70 -10.48
CA ARG A 161 -2.97 -9.83 -10.90
C ARG A 161 -3.76 -10.79 -10.01
N ALA A 162 -3.18 -11.96 -9.70
CA ALA A 162 -3.83 -12.93 -8.83
C ALA A 162 -4.05 -12.36 -7.41
N HIS A 163 -3.10 -11.59 -6.89
CA HIS A 163 -3.22 -10.93 -5.59
C HIS A 163 -4.26 -9.81 -5.60
N VAL A 164 -4.34 -8.98 -6.64
CA VAL A 164 -5.41 -7.97 -6.78
C VAL A 164 -6.79 -8.64 -6.79
N THR A 165 -6.95 -9.71 -7.56
CA THR A 165 -8.20 -10.48 -7.62
C THR A 165 -8.60 -11.04 -6.25
N ALA A 166 -7.64 -11.63 -5.53
CA ALA A 166 -7.85 -12.21 -4.21
C ALA A 166 -8.20 -11.14 -3.17
N ILE A 167 -7.53 -9.98 -3.20
CA ILE A 167 -7.83 -8.85 -2.32
C ILE A 167 -9.27 -8.37 -2.54
N ILE A 168 -9.66 -8.15 -3.80
CA ILE A 168 -11.03 -7.70 -4.13
C ILE A 168 -12.06 -8.71 -3.61
N SER A 169 -11.85 -9.99 -3.90
CA SER A 169 -12.77 -11.07 -3.53
C SER A 169 -12.90 -11.21 -2.01
N ASN A 170 -11.78 -11.14 -1.28
CA ASN A 170 -11.77 -11.22 0.18
C ASN A 170 -12.45 -10.01 0.82
N CYS A 171 -12.12 -8.79 0.37
CA CYS A 171 -12.75 -7.57 0.84
C CYS A 171 -14.26 -7.59 0.61
N GLU A 172 -14.70 -8.02 -0.58
CA GLU A 172 -16.12 -8.11 -0.91
C GLU A 172 -16.83 -9.13 -0.01
N ALA A 173 -16.24 -10.31 0.20
CA ALA A 173 -16.80 -11.32 1.10
C ALA A 173 -16.94 -10.81 2.54
N ILE A 174 -15.92 -10.09 3.04
CA ILE A 174 -15.95 -9.50 4.38
C ILE A 174 -17.04 -8.42 4.49
N LEU A 175 -17.11 -7.51 3.52
CA LEU A 175 -18.09 -6.41 3.54
C LEU A 175 -19.54 -6.91 3.41
N ARG A 176 -19.77 -8.00 2.67
CA ARG A 176 -21.09 -8.65 2.58
C ARG A 176 -21.58 -9.23 3.90
N LEU A 177 -20.67 -9.59 4.81
CA LEU A 177 -21.03 -10.03 6.16
C LEU A 177 -21.44 -8.85 7.08
N GLY A 178 -21.24 -7.61 6.64
CA GLY A 178 -21.61 -6.40 7.38
C GLY A 178 -20.69 -6.08 8.55
N SER A 179 -21.15 -5.21 9.45
CA SER A 179 -20.41 -4.89 10.67
C SER A 179 -20.49 -6.07 11.64
N ILE A 180 -19.33 -6.63 11.97
CA ILE A 180 -19.23 -7.72 12.94
C ILE A 180 -18.94 -7.11 14.31
N PRO A 181 -19.78 -7.35 15.33
CA PRO A 181 -19.54 -6.85 16.67
C PRO A 181 -18.17 -7.28 17.19
N ARG A 182 -17.45 -6.35 17.83
CA ARG A 182 -16.13 -6.55 18.48
C ARG A 182 -14.94 -6.69 17.54
N VAL A 183 -15.11 -6.44 16.24
CA VAL A 183 -14.04 -6.58 15.25
C VAL A 183 -13.95 -5.31 14.40
N SER A 184 -12.92 -4.49 14.65
CA SER A 184 -12.71 -3.21 13.96
C SER A 184 -11.95 -3.40 12.64
N ILE A 185 -12.51 -4.19 11.72
CA ILE A 185 -11.84 -4.54 10.45
C ILE A 185 -11.89 -3.42 9.40
N GLY A 186 -12.75 -2.41 9.57
CA GLY A 186 -12.87 -1.31 8.61
C GLY A 186 -11.54 -0.61 8.28
N ASN A 187 -10.72 -0.35 9.31
CA ASN A 187 -9.38 0.21 9.14
C ASN A 187 -8.45 -0.78 8.41
N ALA A 188 -8.51 -2.06 8.77
CA ALA A 188 -7.67 -3.10 8.20
C ALA A 188 -7.92 -3.35 6.70
N LEU A 189 -9.12 -3.05 6.19
CA LEU A 189 -9.44 -3.18 4.76
C LEU A 189 -9.10 -1.93 3.95
N LEU A 190 -8.97 -0.76 4.58
CA LEU A 190 -8.76 0.50 3.86
C LEU A 190 -7.44 0.50 3.09
N TRP A 191 -6.34 0.09 3.73
CA TRP A 191 -5.04 0.07 3.08
C TRP A 191 -4.93 -0.96 1.94
N PRO A 192 -5.35 -2.23 2.10
CA PRO A 192 -5.38 -3.19 1.01
C PRO A 192 -6.23 -2.75 -0.18
N LEU A 193 -7.37 -2.09 0.07
CA LEU A 193 -8.21 -1.52 -0.99
C LEU A 193 -7.54 -0.36 -1.71
N ALA A 194 -6.77 0.47 -1.01
CA ALA A 194 -5.97 1.52 -1.64
C ALA A 194 -4.88 0.90 -2.54
N VAL A 195 -4.12 -0.07 -2.02
CA VAL A 195 -3.07 -0.78 -2.77
C VAL A 195 -3.63 -1.49 -4.00
N ALA A 196 -4.68 -2.31 -3.85
CA ALA A 196 -5.32 -2.98 -4.98
C ALA A 196 -5.97 -1.98 -5.95
N GLY A 197 -6.58 -0.91 -5.43
CA GLY A 197 -7.21 0.15 -6.23
C GLY A 197 -6.23 0.86 -7.14
N CYS A 198 -4.97 1.04 -6.71
CA CYS A 198 -3.90 1.56 -7.57
C CYS A 198 -3.66 0.72 -8.83
N GLU A 199 -3.99 -0.57 -8.79
CA GLU A 199 -3.81 -1.53 -9.88
C GLU A 199 -5.05 -1.70 -10.77
N CYS A 200 -6.19 -1.13 -10.36
CA CYS A 200 -7.43 -1.16 -11.13
C CYS A 200 -7.58 0.04 -12.09
N GLY A 201 -8.71 0.07 -12.80
CA GLY A 201 -9.14 1.18 -13.65
C GLY A 201 -8.85 0.97 -15.15
N PRO A 202 -8.86 2.04 -15.95
CA PRO A 202 -8.65 1.96 -17.40
C PRO A 202 -7.35 1.22 -17.76
N GLY A 203 -7.47 0.27 -18.69
CA GLY A 203 -6.33 -0.55 -19.17
C GLY A 203 -5.89 -1.68 -18.23
N SER A 204 -6.62 -1.93 -17.14
CA SER A 204 -6.40 -3.08 -16.26
C SER A 204 -7.46 -4.17 -16.46
N ASP A 205 -7.19 -5.37 -15.94
CA ASP A 205 -8.13 -6.50 -15.98
C ASP A 205 -9.27 -6.36 -14.95
N HIS A 206 -9.23 -5.34 -14.08
CA HIS A 206 -10.15 -5.14 -12.97
C HIS A 206 -10.85 -3.79 -13.06
N ASP A 207 -12.19 -3.82 -13.05
CA ASP A 207 -12.97 -2.59 -12.98
C ASP A 207 -12.72 -1.87 -11.65
N GLY A 208 -12.38 -0.57 -11.73
CA GLY A 208 -12.20 0.28 -10.58
C GLY A 208 -13.51 0.53 -9.81
N GLN A 209 -14.68 0.37 -10.44
CA GLN A 209 -15.96 0.63 -9.79
C GLN A 209 -16.18 -0.26 -8.56
N THR A 210 -15.79 -1.54 -8.61
CA THR A 210 -15.90 -2.46 -7.47
C THR A 210 -15.11 -1.96 -6.25
N ILE A 211 -13.93 -1.39 -6.46
CA ILE A 211 -13.13 -0.78 -5.38
C ILE A 211 -13.85 0.44 -4.79
N LEU A 212 -14.44 1.30 -5.63
CA LEU A 212 -15.17 2.48 -5.16
C LEU A 212 -16.40 2.10 -4.32
N ASP A 213 -17.13 1.07 -4.72
CA ASP A 213 -18.31 0.57 -4.02
C ASP A 213 -17.93 -0.04 -2.67
N MET A 214 -16.82 -0.79 -2.61
CA MET A 214 -16.27 -1.31 -1.36
C MET A 214 -15.82 -0.19 -0.41
N LEU A 215 -15.11 0.83 -0.91
CA LEU A 215 -14.70 1.98 -0.10
C LEU A 215 -15.91 2.79 0.41
N GLN A 216 -16.96 2.94 -0.40
CA GLN A 216 -18.21 3.54 0.05
C GLN A 216 -18.92 2.69 1.10
N SER A 217 -18.85 1.36 0.98
CA SER A 217 -19.41 0.46 1.98
C SER A 217 -18.65 0.56 3.31
N LEU A 218 -17.32 0.72 3.28
CA LEU A 218 -16.52 0.98 4.47
C LEU A 218 -16.92 2.28 5.19
N GLU A 219 -17.09 3.36 4.43
CA GLU A 219 -17.56 4.65 4.95
C GLU A 219 -18.89 4.48 5.71
N ARG A 220 -19.87 3.79 5.13
CA ARG A 220 -21.18 3.58 5.74
C ARG A 220 -21.17 2.61 6.93
N LEU A 221 -20.52 1.45 6.78
CA LEU A 221 -20.56 0.37 7.77
C LEU A 221 -19.76 0.69 9.03
N TYR A 222 -18.66 1.44 8.90
CA TYR A 222 -17.73 1.73 9.99
C TYR A 222 -17.68 3.21 10.37
N SER A 223 -18.51 4.06 9.76
CA SER A 223 -18.57 5.51 10.01
C SER A 223 -17.20 6.20 9.89
N MET A 224 -16.45 5.84 8.84
CA MET A 224 -15.09 6.36 8.59
C MET A 224 -15.10 7.39 7.47
N GLU A 225 -14.42 8.52 7.64
CA GLU A 225 -14.27 9.54 6.58
C GLU A 225 -13.13 9.22 5.60
N HIS A 226 -12.06 8.56 6.05
CA HIS A 226 -10.87 8.29 5.23
C HIS A 226 -11.14 7.56 3.89
N PRO A 227 -12.05 6.56 3.80
CA PRO A 227 -12.37 5.92 2.53
C PRO A 227 -12.85 6.88 1.44
N LYS A 228 -13.54 7.97 1.81
CA LYS A 228 -13.98 9.00 0.86
C LYS A 228 -12.79 9.67 0.17
N TYR A 229 -11.74 10.00 0.91
CA TYR A 229 -10.55 10.65 0.37
C TYR A 229 -9.75 9.69 -0.54
N VAL A 230 -9.64 8.42 -0.13
CA VAL A 230 -9.00 7.38 -0.96
C VAL A 230 -9.76 7.21 -2.28
N ARG A 231 -11.10 7.17 -2.27
CA ARG A 231 -11.92 7.10 -3.49
C ARG A 231 -11.61 8.25 -4.45
N GLN A 232 -11.55 9.48 -3.94
CA GLN A 232 -11.27 10.65 -4.78
C GLN A 232 -9.87 10.58 -5.40
N ALA A 233 -8.87 10.17 -4.62
CA ALA A 233 -7.50 10.02 -5.11
C ALA A 233 -7.39 8.93 -6.18
N LEU A 234 -8.04 7.77 -5.98
CA LEU A 234 -8.09 6.68 -6.97
C LEU A 234 -8.80 7.10 -8.27
N GLN A 235 -9.92 7.81 -8.17
CA GLN A 235 -10.62 8.33 -9.35
C GLN A 235 -9.73 9.27 -10.17
N LYS A 236 -8.97 10.15 -9.53
CA LYS A 236 -7.99 10.99 -10.23
C LYS A 236 -6.85 10.17 -10.84
N LEU A 237 -6.37 9.16 -10.14
CA LEU A 237 -5.33 8.26 -10.66
C LEU A 237 -5.82 7.57 -11.93
N TRP A 238 -7.03 7.01 -11.91
CA TRP A 238 -7.61 6.34 -13.06
C TRP A 238 -7.96 7.29 -14.20
N ALA A 239 -8.35 8.53 -13.92
CA ALA A 239 -8.50 9.56 -14.94
C ALA A 239 -7.16 9.83 -15.64
N ALA A 240 -6.06 9.97 -14.89
CA ALA A 240 -4.72 10.11 -15.46
C ALA A 240 -4.31 8.88 -16.29
N LYS A 241 -4.62 7.65 -15.83
CA LYS A 241 -4.43 6.41 -16.61
C LYS A 241 -5.18 6.44 -17.94
N GLY A 242 -6.46 6.81 -17.92
CA GLY A 242 -7.30 6.89 -19.11
C GLY A 242 -6.78 7.91 -20.12
N THR A 243 -6.40 9.10 -19.64
CA THR A 243 -5.77 10.13 -20.46
C THR A 243 -4.48 9.63 -21.12
N TRP A 244 -3.62 8.95 -20.36
CA TRP A 244 -2.37 8.40 -20.88
C TRP A 244 -2.58 7.31 -21.94
N LEU A 245 -3.51 6.38 -21.72
CA LEU A 245 -3.84 5.34 -22.70
C LEU A 245 -4.31 5.93 -24.03
N ASN A 246 -5.13 7.00 -23.96
CA ASN A 246 -5.58 7.72 -25.16
C ASN A 246 -4.43 8.44 -25.87
N TYR A 247 -3.46 8.99 -25.12
CA TYR A 247 -2.26 9.62 -25.70
C TYR A 247 -1.33 8.60 -26.36
N GLN A 248 -1.14 7.41 -25.78
CA GLN A 248 -0.33 6.35 -26.42
C GLN A 248 -0.90 5.89 -27.77
N GLN A 249 -2.22 5.92 -27.93
CA GLN A 249 -2.87 5.58 -29.19
C GLN A 249 -2.71 6.68 -30.26
N THR A 250 -2.37 7.91 -29.87
CA THR A 250 -2.35 9.09 -30.76
C THR A 250 -0.97 9.68 -31.01
N SER A 251 0.04 9.41 -30.17
CA SER A 251 1.41 9.92 -30.34
C SER A 251 2.47 8.97 -29.76
N ALA A 252 3.43 8.55 -30.60
CA ALA A 252 4.46 7.58 -30.25
C ALA A 252 5.64 8.15 -29.42
N ASP A 253 5.83 9.48 -29.42
CA ASP A 253 7.03 10.14 -28.90
C ASP A 253 6.82 10.98 -27.62
N SER A 254 5.67 10.82 -26.95
CA SER A 254 5.39 11.59 -25.73
C SER A 254 5.99 10.94 -24.48
N ALA A 255 6.75 11.74 -23.72
CA ALA A 255 7.25 11.35 -22.40
C ALA A 255 6.07 11.00 -21.47
N ARG A 256 6.17 9.86 -20.76
CA ARG A 256 5.10 9.41 -19.85
C ARG A 256 5.03 10.35 -18.64
N PRO A 257 3.92 11.07 -18.40
CA PRO A 257 3.78 11.82 -17.16
C PRO A 257 3.68 10.82 -16.01
N PRO A 258 4.45 10.96 -14.92
CA PRO A 258 4.33 10.08 -13.77
C PRO A 258 2.95 10.26 -13.13
N ALA A 259 2.30 9.15 -12.75
CA ALA A 259 1.08 9.18 -11.95
C ALA A 259 1.23 8.24 -10.76
N SER A 260 1.42 8.82 -9.58
CA SER A 260 1.48 8.10 -8.31
C SER A 260 0.33 8.52 -7.40
N LEU A 261 -0.11 7.61 -6.53
CA LEU A 261 -1.17 7.92 -5.58
C LEU A 261 -0.72 9.02 -4.62
N ASN A 262 0.54 8.96 -4.15
CA ASN A 262 1.09 9.96 -3.24
C ASN A 262 1.13 11.37 -3.86
N GLN A 263 1.51 11.49 -5.14
CA GLN A 263 1.49 12.76 -5.85
C GLN A 263 0.08 13.36 -5.87
N ILE A 264 -0.93 12.55 -6.21
CA ILE A 264 -2.33 12.99 -6.29
C ILE A 264 -2.86 13.42 -4.92
N VAL A 265 -2.58 12.65 -3.87
CA VAL A 265 -2.97 12.98 -2.49
C VAL A 265 -2.36 14.31 -2.06
N THR A 266 -1.08 14.52 -2.37
CA THR A 266 -0.35 15.76 -2.08
C THR A 266 -0.94 16.96 -2.85
N GLU A 267 -1.18 16.81 -4.15
CA GLU A 267 -1.80 17.85 -5.00
C GLU A 267 -3.21 18.22 -4.50
N MET A 268 -3.96 17.24 -4.02
CA MET A 268 -5.29 17.44 -3.44
C MET A 268 -5.26 17.98 -2.00
N LYS A 269 -4.09 18.09 -1.37
CA LYS A 269 -3.91 18.47 0.03
C LYS A 269 -4.72 17.57 0.98
N LEU A 270 -4.81 16.29 0.65
CA LEU A 270 -5.48 15.30 1.48
C LEU A 270 -4.50 14.75 2.52
N VAL A 271 -4.98 14.59 3.75
CA VAL A 271 -4.25 13.86 4.79
C VAL A 271 -4.92 12.51 4.96
N ILE A 272 -4.26 11.46 4.48
CA ILE A 272 -4.74 10.09 4.60
C ILE A 272 -3.70 9.36 5.45
N PRO A 273 -3.97 9.11 6.75
CA PRO A 273 -2.96 8.62 7.70
C PRO A 273 -2.23 7.33 7.27
N LEU A 274 -2.87 6.51 6.44
CA LEU A 274 -2.37 5.21 5.99
C LEU A 274 -1.59 5.27 4.66
N LEU A 275 -1.53 6.43 3.98
CA LEU A 275 -0.85 6.64 2.70
C LEU A 275 0.43 7.47 2.87
#